data_AF-A0A819X6X7-F1
#
_entry.id   AF-A0A819X6X7-F1
#
_cell.length_a   1.000
_cell.length_b   1.000
_cell.length_c   1.000
_cell.angle_alpha   90.00
_cell.angle_beta   90.00
_cell.angle_gamma   90.00
#
_symmetry.space_group_name_H-M   'P 1'
#
loop_
_entity.id
_entity.type
_entity.pdbx_description
1 polymer ?
#
loop_
_entity_poly.entity_id
_entity_poly.type
_entity_poly.pdbx_seq_one_letter_code
_entity_poly.pdbx_strand_id
1 'polypeptide(L)'
;MTDSTINNIATVFPISVEALKPEGKLQENRIIIKDFSLNTSTHGIPGIARSQSIPNRLFWSISFICFLGIMLYFIIQSILTYYSYPTQTLVTISDQWPQAFPAVTICNYSPFRYDKFISSFLN
;
A
#
# COMPACT_ATOMS: atom_id res chain seq x y z
N MET A 1 38.50 29.43 -2.12
CA MET A 1 38.61 30.87 -2.43
C MET A 1 39.16 31.56 -1.19
N THR A 2 40.21 32.36 -1.30
CA THR A 2 40.84 33.06 -0.16
C THR A 2 40.04 34.32 0.18
N ASP A 3 39.98 34.70 1.46
CA ASP A 3 39.18 35.85 1.93
C ASP A 3 39.55 37.17 1.22
N SER A 4 40.80 37.31 0.79
CA SER A 4 41.28 38.44 -0.02
C SER A 4 40.63 38.53 -1.41
N THR A 5 40.31 37.40 -2.03
CA THR A 5 39.63 37.33 -3.33
C THR A 5 38.16 37.69 -3.17
N ILE A 6 37.52 37.25 -2.09
CA ILE A 6 36.12 37.55 -1.79
C ILE A 6 35.92 39.06 -1.58
N ASN A 7 36.80 39.69 -0.79
CA ASN A 7 36.72 41.12 -0.51
C ASN A 7 36.92 41.98 -1.77
N ASN A 8 37.80 41.58 -2.69
CA ASN A 8 37.99 42.29 -3.96
C ASN A 8 36.80 42.16 -4.91
N ILE A 9 36.03 41.06 -4.86
CA ILE A 9 34.83 40.89 -5.68
C ILE A 9 33.67 41.73 -5.12
N ALA A 10 33.55 41.80 -3.79
CA ALA A 10 32.51 42.58 -3.10
C ALA A 10 32.69 44.10 -3.21
N THR A 11 33.90 44.60 -3.52
CA THR A 11 34.11 46.03 -3.82
C THR A 11 33.73 46.38 -5.26
N VAL A 12 33.75 45.42 -6.19
CA VAL A 12 33.42 45.61 -7.61
C VAL A 12 31.92 45.42 -7.87
N PHE A 13 31.29 44.49 -7.14
CA PHE A 13 29.85 44.24 -7.21
C PHE A 13 29.22 44.48 -5.82
N PRO A 14 28.09 45.19 -5.71
CA PRO A 14 27.41 45.44 -4.43
C PRO A 14 26.66 44.18 -3.96
N ILE A 15 27.42 43.12 -3.69
CA ILE A 15 26.94 41.81 -3.23
C ILE A 15 27.44 41.65 -1.79
N SER A 16 26.59 41.12 -0.89
CA SER A 16 27.02 40.86 0.48
C SER A 16 28.16 39.84 0.51
N VAL A 17 29.24 40.17 1.21
CA VAL A 17 30.41 39.30 1.42
C VAL A 17 29.98 37.97 2.08
N GLU A 18 28.91 38.01 2.88
CA GLU A 18 28.29 36.84 3.51
C GLU A 18 27.76 35.82 2.49
N ALA A 19 27.26 36.25 1.33
CA ALA A 19 26.75 35.35 0.29
C ALA A 19 27.86 34.66 -0.53
N LEU A 20 29.08 35.22 -0.51
CA LEU A 20 30.25 34.68 -1.18
C LEU A 20 31.08 33.76 -0.29
N LYS A 21 30.80 33.73 1.02
CA LYS A 21 31.46 32.81 1.94
C LYS A 21 31.05 31.37 1.57
N PRO A 22 31.99 30.46 1.29
CA PRO A 22 31.64 29.08 1.01
C PRO A 22 30.98 28.47 2.25
N GLU A 23 29.66 28.28 2.17
CA GLU A 23 28.89 27.49 3.13
C GLU A 23 29.53 26.09 3.21
N GLY A 24 29.87 25.64 4.42
CA GLY A 24 30.44 24.30 4.58
C GLY A 24 29.45 23.25 4.08
N LYS A 25 29.93 22.18 3.46
CA LYS A 25 29.10 21.07 2.91
C LYS A 25 28.03 20.52 3.88
N LEU A 26 28.28 20.60 5.19
CA LEU A 26 27.33 20.24 6.25
C LEU A 26 26.14 21.22 6.37
N GLN A 27 26.38 22.53 6.20
CA GLN A 27 25.33 23.55 6.21
C GLN A 27 24.44 23.41 4.97
N GLU A 28 25.05 23.21 3.81
CA GLU A 28 24.36 22.97 2.54
C GLU A 28 23.40 21.76 2.64
N ASN A 29 23.89 20.62 3.13
CA ASN A 29 23.07 19.42 3.33
C ASN A 29 21.91 19.66 4.30
N ARG A 30 22.12 20.43 5.37
CA ARG A 30 21.05 20.75 6.33
C ARG A 30 19.95 21.60 5.71
N ILE A 31 20.32 22.57 4.88
CA ILE A 31 19.36 23.43 4.18
C ILE A 31 18.53 22.59 3.21
N ILE A 32 19.18 21.72 2.42
CA ILE A 32 18.49 20.83 1.46
C ILE A 32 17.52 19.89 2.18
N ILE A 33 17.95 19.22 3.25
CA ILE A 33 17.09 18.30 4.01
C ILE A 33 15.91 19.06 4.61
N LYS A 34 16.13 20.26 5.15
CA LYS A 34 15.08 21.08 5.72
C LYS A 34 14.07 21.54 4.67
N ASP A 35 14.55 21.99 3.51
CA ASP A 35 13.69 22.42 2.41
C ASP A 35 12.84 21.26 1.87
N PHE A 36 13.46 20.10 1.64
CA PHE A 36 12.74 18.88 1.28
C PHE A 36 11.70 18.49 2.34
N SER A 37 12.07 18.54 3.63
CA SER A 37 11.17 18.16 4.71
C SER A 37 9.96 19.09 4.84
N LEU A 38 10.08 20.35 4.42
CA LEU A 38 8.98 21.32 4.44
C LEU A 38 8.08 21.22 3.21
N ASN A 39 8.63 20.81 2.06
CA ASN A 39 7.93 20.76 0.77
C ASN A 39 7.48 19.35 0.35
N THR A 40 7.73 18.32 1.15
CA THR A 40 7.27 16.96 0.85
C THR A 40 5.75 16.84 0.97
N SER A 41 5.15 15.98 0.15
CA SER A 41 3.72 15.62 0.22
C SER A 41 3.36 14.76 1.42
N THR A 42 4.36 14.22 2.13
CA THR A 42 4.14 13.37 3.31
C THR A 42 3.62 14.21 4.47
N HIS A 43 2.40 14.00 4.95
CA HIS A 43 1.79 14.87 5.97
C HIS A 43 2.57 14.97 7.30
N GLY A 44 3.27 13.92 7.73
CA GLY A 44 3.98 13.90 9.01
C GLY A 44 5.31 14.65 9.04
N ILE A 45 6.07 14.63 7.94
CA ILE A 45 7.45 15.15 7.87
C ILE A 45 7.51 16.69 8.00
N PRO A 46 6.65 17.47 7.31
CA PRO A 46 6.56 18.93 7.50
C PRO A 46 6.16 19.32 8.92
N GLY A 47 5.32 18.52 9.58
CA GLY A 47 4.95 18.72 10.99
C GLY A 47 6.16 18.63 11.91
N ILE A 48 7.04 17.65 11.69
CA ILE A 48 8.32 17.50 12.41
C ILE A 48 9.28 18.65 12.08
N ALA A 49 9.42 19.02 10.80
CA ALA A 49 10.35 20.04 10.35
C ALA A 49 9.97 21.48 10.76
N ARG A 50 8.67 21.77 10.88
CA ARG A 50 8.15 23.07 11.32
C ARG A 50 8.16 23.23 12.84
N SER A 51 8.16 22.13 13.59
CA SER A 51 8.10 22.15 15.05
C SER A 51 9.34 22.80 15.66
N GLN A 52 9.14 23.89 16.39
CA GLN A 52 10.21 24.61 17.11
C GLN A 52 10.43 24.06 18.52
N SER A 53 9.39 23.49 19.14
CA SER A 53 9.45 22.93 20.49
C SER A 53 9.72 21.42 20.45
N ILE A 54 10.55 20.96 21.39
CA ILE A 54 10.86 19.53 21.61
C ILE A 54 9.59 18.67 21.79
N PRO A 55 8.61 19.04 22.64
CA PRO A 55 7.42 18.21 22.82
C PRO A 55 6.59 18.08 21.54
N ASN A 56 6.44 19.14 20.74
CA ASN A 56 5.70 19.05 19.48
C ASN A 56 6.44 18.19 18.47
N ARG A 57 7.78 18.30 18.41
CA ARG A 57 8.59 17.46 17.53
C ARG A 57 8.48 15.98 17.89
N LEU A 58 8.46 15.65 19.19
CA LEU A 58 8.23 14.29 19.68
C LEU A 58 6.84 13.80 19.32
N PHE A 59 5.81 14.61 19.55
CA PHE A 59 4.43 14.27 19.19
C PHE A 59 4.29 13.92 17.70
N TRP A 60 4.79 14.80 16.81
CA TRP A 60 4.75 14.54 15.37
C TRP A 60 5.58 13.32 14.95
N SER A 61 6.72 13.10 15.59
CA SER A 61 7.57 11.94 15.28
C SER A 61 6.90 10.63 15.70
N ILE A 62 6.35 10.57 16.92
CA ILE A 62 5.63 9.39 17.43
C ILE A 62 4.40 9.13 16.55
N SER A 63 3.60 10.17 16.29
CA SER A 63 2.42 10.05 15.44
C SER A 63 2.76 9.51 14.05
N PHE A 64 3.81 10.05 13.42
CA PHE A 64 4.28 9.57 12.11
C PHE A 64 4.71 8.09 12.15
N ILE A 65 5.49 7.69 13.15
CA ILE A 65 5.95 6.29 13.31
C ILE A 65 4.75 5.35 13.54
N CYS A 66 3.80 5.73 14.39
CA CYS A 66 2.61 4.94 14.66
C CYS A 66 1.77 4.72 13.39
N PHE A 67 1.46 5.80 12.64
CA PHE A 67 0.69 5.69 11.41
C PHE A 67 1.43 4.93 10.31
N LEU A 68 2.75 5.09 10.21
CA LEU A 68 3.57 4.31 9.29
C LEU A 68 3.52 2.81 9.62
N GLY A 69 3.61 2.46 10.91
CA GLY A 69 3.50 1.07 11.37
C GLY A 69 2.13 0.45 11.05
N ILE A 70 1.05 1.18 11.34
CA ILE A 70 -0.32 0.74 11.03
C ILE A 70 -0.50 0.55 9.52
N MET A 71 -0.02 1.50 8.71
CA MET A 71 -0.07 1.42 7.25
C MET A 71 0.67 0.18 6.74
N LEU A 72 1.90 -0.07 7.20
CA LEU A 72 2.67 -1.25 6.80
C LEU A 72 1.99 -2.55 7.20
N TYR A 73 1.41 -2.61 8.40
CA TYR A 73 0.63 -3.77 8.84
C TYR A 73 -0.54 -4.06 7.89
N PHE A 74 -1.34 -3.05 7.56
CA PHE A 74 -2.47 -3.23 6.64
C PHE A 74 -2.03 -3.60 5.22
N ILE A 75 -0.93 -3.03 4.73
CA ILE A 75 -0.36 -3.41 3.42
C ILE A 75 0.02 -4.89 3.42
N ILE A 76 0.74 -5.36 4.44
CA ILE A 76 1.15 -6.77 4.54
C ILE A 76 -0.09 -7.68 4.61
N GLN A 77 -1.07 -7.36 5.45
CA GLN A 77 -2.30 -8.14 5.56
C GLN A 77 -3.08 -8.18 4.23
N SER A 78 -3.14 -7.07 3.51
CA SER A 78 -3.79 -7.00 2.19
C SER A 78 -3.08 -7.87 1.16
N ILE A 79 -1.75 -7.85 1.15
CA ILE A 79 -0.93 -8.70 0.26
C ILE A 79 -1.16 -10.18 0.57
N LEU A 80 -1.12 -10.56 1.85
CA LEU A 80 -1.36 -11.95 2.27
C LEU A 80 -2.78 -12.42 1.90
N THR A 81 -3.78 -11.55 2.07
CA THR A 81 -5.18 -11.84 1.71
C THR A 81 -5.37 -11.97 0.20
N TYR A 82 -4.66 -11.18 -0.61
CA TYR A 82 -4.67 -11.33 -2.05
C TYR A 82 -4.13 -12.70 -2.47
N TYR A 83 -3.00 -13.12 -1.89
CA TYR A 83 -2.35 -14.40 -2.19
C TYR A 83 -3.02 -15.61 -1.55
N SER A 84 -4.02 -15.44 -0.67
CA SER A 84 -4.85 -16.57 -0.21
C SER A 84 -5.92 -16.96 -1.22
N TYR A 85 -6.06 -16.21 -2.33
CA TYR A 85 -7.01 -16.45 -3.42
C TYR A 85 -8.44 -16.76 -2.93
N PRO A 86 -9.03 -15.94 -2.05
CA PRO A 86 -10.36 -16.21 -1.52
C PRO A 86 -11.41 -15.99 -2.60
N THR A 87 -12.29 -16.96 -2.80
CA THR A 87 -13.41 -16.84 -3.74
C THR A 87 -14.72 -16.56 -2.99
N GLN A 88 -15.48 -15.56 -3.44
CA GLN A 88 -16.82 -15.29 -2.92
C GLN A 88 -17.86 -15.77 -3.94
N THR A 89 -18.81 -16.59 -3.49
CA THR A 89 -19.94 -17.04 -4.31
C THR A 89 -21.19 -16.25 -3.93
N LEU A 90 -21.70 -15.46 -4.87
CA LEU A 90 -22.97 -14.76 -4.70
C LEU A 90 -24.11 -15.64 -5.27
N VAL A 91 -24.94 -16.19 -4.38
CA VAL A 91 -26.13 -16.95 -4.78
C VAL A 91 -27.31 -15.99 -4.86
N THR A 92 -27.83 -15.79 -6.06
CA THR A 92 -29.07 -15.04 -6.30
C THR A 92 -30.12 -15.98 -6.86
N ILE A 93 -31.34 -15.86 -6.34
CA ILE A 93 -32.49 -16.60 -6.86
C ILE A 93 -33.16 -15.68 -7.88
N SER A 94 -33.22 -16.12 -9.13
CA SER A 94 -33.92 -15.41 -10.19
C SER A 94 -34.91 -16.35 -10.86
N ASP A 95 -36.17 -15.94 -10.90
CA ASP A 95 -37.23 -16.69 -11.55
C ASP A 95 -37.20 -16.37 -13.05
N GLN A 96 -36.51 -17.21 -13.82
CA GLN A 96 -36.42 -17.08 -15.27
C GLN A 96 -37.49 -17.98 -15.92
N TRP A 97 -38.41 -17.38 -16.67
CA TRP A 97 -39.42 -18.11 -17.45
C TRP A 97 -39.22 -17.88 -18.96
N PRO A 98 -39.28 -18.93 -19.79
CA PRO A 98 -39.53 -20.34 -19.46
C PRO A 98 -38.26 -21.09 -19.01
N GLN A 99 -38.40 -21.97 -18.01
CA GLN A 99 -37.32 -22.84 -17.54
C GLN A 99 -37.31 -24.18 -18.31
N ALA A 100 -36.12 -24.68 -18.66
CA ALA A 100 -35.98 -25.99 -19.29
C ALA A 100 -36.43 -27.11 -18.33
N PHE A 101 -37.28 -28.03 -18.81
CA PHE A 101 -37.68 -29.20 -18.03
C PHE A 101 -36.48 -30.15 -17.87
N PRO A 102 -36.17 -30.62 -16.64
CA PRO A 102 -34.99 -31.45 -16.40
C PRO A 102 -35.17 -32.88 -16.93
N ALA A 103 -34.06 -33.57 -17.17
CA ALA A 103 -34.09 -35.01 -17.42
C ALA A 103 -34.52 -35.73 -16.13
N VAL A 104 -35.61 -36.49 -16.20
CA VAL A 104 -36.09 -37.31 -15.08
C VAL A 104 -35.82 -38.78 -15.42
N THR A 105 -34.92 -39.41 -14.67
CA THR A 105 -34.63 -40.84 -14.79
C THR A 105 -35.37 -41.60 -13.70
N ILE A 106 -36.25 -42.52 -14.10
CA ILE A 106 -36.99 -43.38 -13.17
C ILE A 106 -36.47 -44.80 -13.34
N CYS A 107 -35.97 -45.38 -12.25
CA CYS A 107 -35.53 -46.77 -12.20
C CYS A 107 -36.46 -47.58 -11.31
N ASN A 108 -36.63 -48.86 -11.66
CA ASN A 108 -37.27 -49.82 -10.77
C ASN A 108 -36.38 -50.04 -9.54
N TYR A 109 -36.99 -50.13 -8.35
CA TYR A 109 -36.28 -50.48 -7.11
C TYR A 109 -35.63 -51.87 -7.20
N SER A 110 -36.31 -52.81 -7.87
CA SER A 110 -35.79 -54.15 -8.06
C SER A 110 -34.64 -54.13 -9.07
N PRO A 111 -33.42 -54.54 -8.68
CA PRO A 111 -32.23 -54.45 -9.53
C PRO A 111 -32.17 -55.55 -10.58
N PHE A 112 -32.98 -56.60 -10.44
CA PHE A 112 -33.02 -57.72 -11.39
C PHE A 112 -34.44 -58.15 -11.67
N ARG A 113 -34.64 -58.57 -12.91
CA ARG A 113 -35.84 -59.26 -13.34
C ARG A 113 -35.67 -60.75 -13.05
N TYR A 114 -36.35 -61.25 -12.01
CA TYR A 114 -36.19 -62.63 -11.53
C TYR A 114 -36.43 -63.67 -12.63
N ASP A 115 -37.42 -63.43 -13.49
CA ASP A 115 -37.73 -64.25 -14.67
C ASP A 115 -36.53 -64.41 -15.62
N LYS A 116 -35.77 -63.33 -15.83
CA LYS A 116 -34.58 -63.34 -16.71
C LYS A 116 -33.31 -63.81 -16.00
N PHE A 117 -33.22 -63.61 -14.69
CA PHE A 117 -32.07 -64.06 -13.90
C PHE A 117 -32.03 -65.59 -13.81
N ILE A 118 -33.16 -66.21 -13.48
CA ILE A 118 -33.25 -67.66 -13.29
C ILE A 118 -33.07 -68.44 -14.60
N SER A 119 -33.52 -67.91 -15.75
CA SER A 119 -33.38 -68.60 -17.04
C SER A 119 -31.92 -68.88 -17.43
N SER A 120 -30.96 -68.10 -16.94
CA SER A 120 -29.53 -68.33 -17.19
C SER A 120 -28.94 -69.50 -16.40
N PHE A 121 -29.63 -70.01 -15.37
CA PHE A 121 -29.19 -71.13 -14.53
C PHE A 121 -29.91 -72.44 -14.87
N LEU A 122 -30.92 -72.40 -15.73
CA LEU A 122 -31.75 -73.55 -16.11
C LEU A 122 -31.38 -74.13 -17.49
N ASN A 123 -30.24 -73.72 -18.06
CA ASN A 123 -29.65 -74.23 -19.30
C ASN A 123 -28.19 -74.62 -19.05
#